data_AF-A0ABD7ZDQ2-F1
#
_entry.id   AF-A0ABD7ZDQ2-F1
#
_cell.length_a   1.000
_cell.length_b   1.000
_cell.length_c   1.000
_cell.angle_alpha   90.00
_cell.angle_beta   90.00
_cell.angle_gamma   90.00
#
_symmetry.space_group_name_H-M   'P 1'
#
loop_
_entity.id
_entity.type
_entity.pdbx_description
1 polymer ?
#
loop_
_entity_poly.entity_id
_entity_poly.type
_entity_poly.pdbx_seq_one_letter_code
_entity_poly.pdbx_strand_id
1 'polypeptide(L)' 'MVGIDERLVYGQVALVWSRNLGVDRILVVNDKAAAARVQTATFNHLAMIWQSASVRKLHD' A
#
# COMPACT_ATOMS: atom_id res chain seq x y z
N MET A 1 6.34 -5.05 -10.83
CA MET A 1 7.44 -4.25 -10.24
C MET A 1 7.40 -4.40 -8.73
N VAL A 2 8.56 -4.38 -8.07
CA VAL A 2 8.69 -4.43 -6.61
C VAL A 2 9.44 -3.19 -6.14
N GLY A 3 8.87 -2.45 -5.19
CA GLY A 3 9.50 -1.30 -4.53
C GLY A 3 9.69 -1.61 -3.05
N ILE A 4 10.86 -1.29 -2.50
CA ILE A 4 11.18 -1.48 -1.09
C ILE A 4 11.26 -0.09 -0.45
N ASP A 5 10.29 0.23 0.39
CA ASP A 5 10.21 1.50 1.11
C ASP A 5 9.72 1.26 2.55
N GLU A 6 10.41 1.81 3.53
CA GLU A 6 10.07 1.68 4.96
C GLU A 6 8.75 2.38 5.34
N ARG A 7 8.35 3.38 4.55
CA ARG A 7 7.14 4.20 4.76
C ARG A 7 5.91 3.53 4.15
N LEU A 8 6.10 2.41 3.44
CA LEU A 8 5.06 1.64 2.77
C LEU A 8 4.31 2.52 1.76
N VAL A 9 3.07 2.91 2.06
CA VAL A 9 2.26 3.79 1.22
C VAL A 9 2.17 5.16 1.89
N TYR A 10 2.82 6.17 1.32
CA TYR A 10 2.80 7.52 1.88
C TYR A 10 2.63 8.62 0.83
N GLY A 11 1.68 9.52 1.10
CA GLY A 11 1.48 10.78 0.37
C GLY A 11 1.27 10.62 -1.13
N GLN A 12 1.78 11.59 -1.89
CA GLN A 12 1.70 11.61 -3.35
C GLN A 12 2.77 10.72 -4.03
N VAL A 13 3.73 10.15 -3.29
CA VAL A 13 4.76 9.30 -3.90
C VAL A 13 4.11 8.04 -4.49
N ALA A 14 3.21 7.39 -3.76
CA ALA A 14 2.44 6.26 -4.30
C ALA A 14 1.62 6.64 -5.56
N LEU A 15 1.19 7.91 -5.70
CA LEU A 15 0.51 8.44 -6.89
C LEU A 15 1.39 8.42 -8.12
N VAL A 16 2.59 8.95 -7.96
CA VAL A 16 3.52 9.11 -9.07
C VAL A 16 3.95 7.74 -9.55
N TRP A 17 4.24 6.82 -8.63
CA TRP A 17 4.67 5.46 -8.99
C TRP A 17 3.53 4.68 -9.65
N SER A 18 2.30 4.73 -9.12
CA SER A 18 1.15 4.03 -9.73
C SER A 18 0.85 4.52 -11.15
N ARG A 19 0.85 5.83 -11.37
CA ARG A 19 0.64 6.44 -12.71
C ARG A 19 1.78 6.13 -13.67
N ASN A 20 3.02 6.30 -13.23
CA ASN A 20 4.19 6.07 -14.09
C ASN A 20 4.32 4.59 -14.49
N LEU A 21 3.86 3.68 -13.64
CA LEU A 21 3.90 2.24 -13.88
C LEU A 21 2.61 1.68 -14.51
N GLY A 22 1.56 2.51 -14.63
CA GLY A 22 0.26 2.09 -15.14
C GLY A 22 -0.38 0.98 -14.33
N VAL A 23 -0.25 1.00 -13.00
CA VAL A 23 -0.82 -0.03 -12.12
C VAL A 23 -2.05 0.47 -11.37
N ASP A 24 -3.10 -0.36 -11.34
CA ASP A 24 -4.39 -0.01 -10.71
C ASP A 24 -4.48 -0.42 -9.23
N ARG A 25 -3.49 -1.18 -8.74
CA ARG A 25 -3.46 -1.71 -7.38
C ARG A 25 -2.07 -1.65 -6.74
N ILE A 26 -2.04 -1.37 -5.44
CA ILE A 26 -0.86 -1.49 -4.58
C ILE A 26 -1.09 -2.60 -3.55
N LEU A 27 -0.11 -3.50 -3.40
CA LEU A 27 -0.08 -4.53 -2.38
C LEU A 27 1.04 -4.24 -1.39
N VAL A 28 0.70 -4.12 -0.11
CA VAL A 28 1.67 -3.95 0.98
C VAL A 28 1.85 -5.30 1.68
N VAL A 29 3.05 -5.87 1.57
CA VAL A 29 3.41 -7.14 2.21
C VAL A 29 4.26 -6.84 3.44
N ASN A 30 3.61 -6.73 4.60
CA ASN A 30 4.28 -6.37 5.86
C ASN A 30 3.46 -6.84 7.07
N ASP A 31 4.03 -7.75 7.86
CA ASP A 31 3.33 -8.39 8.98
C ASP A 31 2.97 -7.41 10.10
N LYS A 32 3.84 -6.44 10.39
CA LYS A 32 3.61 -5.42 11.42
C LYS A 32 2.44 -4.52 11.02
N ALA A 33 2.43 -4.07 9.77
CA ALA A 33 1.36 -3.25 9.22
C ALA A 33 0.03 -4.02 9.17
N ALA A 34 0.07 -5.30 8.78
CA ALA A 34 -1.09 -6.17 8.75
C ALA A 34 -1.68 -6.41 10.16
N ALA A 35 -0.84 -6.45 11.20
CA ALA A 35 -1.28 -6.55 12.60
C ALA A 35 -1.76 -5.21 13.18
N ALA A 36 -1.32 -4.07 12.64
CA ALA A 36 -1.67 -2.74 13.12
C ALA A 36 -3.00 -2.25 12.51
N ARG A 37 -4.09 -2.36 13.27
CA ARG A 37 -5.46 -2.00 12.83
C ARG A 37 -5.57 -0.56 12.29
N VAL A 38 -5.02 0.42 13.01
CA VAL A 38 -5.07 1.83 12.59
C VAL A 38 -4.32 2.02 11.27
N GLN A 39 -3.12 1.45 11.17
CA GLN A 39 -2.29 1.58 9.98
C GLN A 39 -2.92 0.90 8.75
N THR A 40 -3.48 -0.30 8.93
CA THR A 40 -4.25 -1.00 7.89
C THR A 40 -5.47 -0.17 7.46
N ALA A 41 -6.21 0.41 8.41
CA ALA A 41 -7.36 1.27 8.10
C ALA A 41 -6.93 2.53 7.33
N THR A 42 -5.81 3.15 7.69
CA THR A 42 -5.25 4.28 6.95
C THR A 42 -4.90 3.88 5.50
N PHE A 43 -4.22 2.75 5.29
CA PHE A 43 -3.89 2.28 3.94
C PHE A 43 -5.14 1.95 3.11
N ASN A 44 -6.16 1.35 3.71
CA ASN A 44 -7.43 1.11 3.06
C ASN A 44 -8.19 2.40 2.74
N HIS A 45 -8.09 3.43 3.59
CA HIS A 45 -8.71 4.71 3.29
C HIS A 45 -7.99 5.46 2.17
N LEU A 46 -6.65 5.37 2.12
CA LEU A 46 -5.88 5.86 0.98
C LEU A 46 -6.29 5.13 -0.30
N ALA A 47 -6.69 3.85 -0.21
CA ALA A 47 -7.29 3.09 -1.31
C ALA A 47 -8.66 3.59 -1.79
N MET A 48 -9.16 4.73 -1.31
CA MET A 48 -10.27 5.46 -1.95
C MET A 48 -9.77 6.51 -2.94
N ILE A 49 -8.52 6.95 -2.79
CA ILE A 49 -7.80 7.83 -3.73
C ILE A 49 -7.20 6.98 -4.87
N TRP A 50 -6.88 5.71 -4.59
CA TRP A 50 -6.45 4.67 -5.53
C TRP A 50 -7.64 3.74 -5.83
N GLN A 51 -7.79 3.14 -7.01
CA GLN A 51 -8.92 2.21 -7.23
C GLN A 51 -8.90 0.97 -6.31
N SER A 52 -7.71 0.56 -5.82
CA SER A 52 -7.58 -0.56 -4.88
C SER A 52 -6.21 -0.59 -4.18
N ALA A 53 -6.17 -0.84 -2.87
CA ALA A 53 -4.96 -1.21 -2.14
C ALA A 53 -5.29 -2.25 -1.07
N SER A 54 -4.32 -3.10 -0.73
CA SER A 54 -4.51 -4.13 0.30
C SER A 54 -3.21 -4.39 1.07
N VAL A 55 -3.35 -4.77 2.34
CA VAL A 55 -2.24 -5.18 3.22
C VAL A 55 -2.35 -6.68 3.45
N ARG A 56 -1.21 -7.39 3.39
CA ARG A 56 -1.08 -8.83 3.62
C ARG A 56 0.16 -9.14 4.45
N LYS A 57 0.12 -10.25 5.16
CA LYS A 57 1.31 -10.86 5.75
C LYS A 57 2.16 -11.51 4.66
N LEU A 58 3.46 -11.64 4.90
CA LEU A 58 4.36 -12.33 3.98
C LEU A 58 4.14 -13.85 4.04
N HIS A 59 3.80 -14.38 5.21
CA HIS A 59 3.46 -15.79 5.45
C HIS A 59 2.04 -15.88 6.07
N ASP A 60 1.28 -16.91 5.70
CA ASP A 60 -0.01 -17.26 6.35
C ASP A 60 0.20 -17.73 7.79
#